data_AF-A0A3D0M2R6-F1
#
_entry.id   AF-A0A3D0M2R6-F1
#
_cell.length_a   1.000
_cell.length_b   1.000
_cell.length_c   1.000
_cell.angle_alpha   90.00
_cell.angle_beta   90.00
_cell.angle_gamma   90.00
#
_symmetry.space_group_name_H-M   'P 1'
#
loop_
_entity.id
_entity.type
_entity.pdbx_description
1 polymer ?
#
loop_
_entity_poly.entity_id
_entity_poly.type
_entity_poly.pdbx_seq_one_letter_code
_entity_poly.pdbx_strand_id
1 'polypeptide(L)'
;MVKVLQDFTFSEEGVTKEIEVMLIIGNNNDDMDPNDITKSLNIQPTNSWKKGEEYVGKAFDPQKRIVIEVLRRRPNSVWVINTATKIRSKKVSDHLSYLDRLLTPKLPIIKRIIDPEDVFATLSITKTAFPYGAHYDVDSRLMLRCCELCKEIAFANYESLEDNSSEESQ
;
A
#
# COMPACT_ATOMS: atom_id res chain seq x y z
N MET A 1 9.03 -18.46 42.63
CA MET A 1 8.30 -18.30 41.36
C MET A 1 8.27 -16.81 41.05
N VAL A 2 8.95 -16.37 39.99
CA VAL A 2 9.10 -14.94 39.69
C VAL A 2 7.86 -14.46 38.94
N LYS A 3 7.16 -13.46 39.48
CA LYS A 3 6.03 -12.81 38.82
C LYS A 3 6.60 -11.75 37.88
N VAL A 4 6.51 -11.99 36.57
CA VAL A 4 6.80 -10.96 35.57
C VAL A 4 5.70 -9.89 35.68
N LEU A 5 6.11 -8.65 35.96
CA LEU A 5 5.18 -7.54 36.17
C LEU A 5 4.81 -6.83 34.87
N GLN A 6 5.68 -6.92 33.85
CA GLN A 6 5.47 -6.33 32.54
C GLN A 6 6.39 -7.02 31.52
N ASP A 7 5.85 -7.31 30.33
CA ASP A 7 6.62 -7.81 29.19
C ASP A 7 6.71 -6.67 28.16
N PHE A 8 7.93 -6.42 27.65
CA PHE A 8 8.17 -5.40 26.63
C PHE A 8 8.71 -6.09 25.39
N THR A 9 8.01 -5.93 24.27
CA THR A 9 8.48 -6.39 22.98
C THR A 9 8.65 -5.21 22.03
N PHE A 10 9.82 -5.15 21.40
CA PHE A 10 10.09 -4.25 20.27
C PHE A 10 9.87 -4.96 18.93
N SER A 11 9.35 -6.20 18.94
CA SER A 11 9.07 -6.93 17.72
C SER A 11 7.88 -6.31 16.99
N GLU A 12 8.10 -5.92 15.74
CA GLU A 12 7.04 -5.41 14.87
C GLU A 12 5.88 -6.41 14.74
N GLU A 13 6.16 -7.71 14.75
CA GLU A 13 5.13 -8.76 14.61
C GLU A 13 4.13 -8.78 15.77
N GLY A 14 4.57 -8.44 16.98
CA GLY A 14 3.73 -8.48 18.19
C GLY A 14 2.79 -7.28 18.31
N VAL A 15 3.12 -6.16 17.68
CA VAL A 15 2.38 -4.89 17.82
C VAL A 15 1.63 -4.49 16.54
N THR A 16 1.78 -5.26 15.47
CA THR A 16 1.19 -4.94 14.17
C THR A 16 -0.03 -5.80 13.89
N LYS A 17 -1.12 -5.16 13.47
CA LYS A 17 -2.34 -5.83 13.03
C LYS A 17 -2.25 -6.15 11.54
N GLU A 18 -2.02 -5.13 10.73
CA GLU A 18 -1.99 -5.21 9.27
C GLU A 18 -0.86 -4.37 8.69
N ILE A 19 -0.28 -4.86 7.60
CA ILE A 19 0.71 -4.14 6.79
C ILE A 19 0.27 -4.18 5.35
N GLU A 20 0.33 -3.01 4.72
CA GLU A 20 0.14 -2.85 3.30
C GLU A 20 1.30 -2.01 2.75
N VAL A 21 2.12 -2.63 1.89
CA VAL A 21 3.14 -1.90 1.13
C VAL A 21 2.75 -1.94 -0.34
N MET A 22 2.70 -0.78 -0.97
CA MET A 22 2.30 -0.61 -2.35
C MET A 22 3.31 0.20 -3.14
N LEU A 23 3.64 -0.24 -4.35
CA LEU A 23 4.20 0.63 -5.37
C LEU A 23 3.08 1.09 -6.29
N ILE A 24 2.93 2.40 -6.44
CA ILE A 24 1.92 3.04 -7.26
C ILE A 24 2.65 3.85 -8.33
N ILE A 25 2.36 3.58 -9.60
CA ILE A 25 2.78 4.42 -10.73
C ILE A 25 1.52 4.99 -11.36
N GLY A 26 1.44 6.30 -11.51
CA GLY A 26 0.24 6.93 -12.03
C GLY A 26 0.51 8.26 -12.71
N ASN A 27 -0.50 8.74 -13.42
CA ASN A 27 -0.46 9.99 -14.15
C ASN A 27 -1.88 10.59 -14.16
N ASN A 28 -1.98 11.91 -13.95
CA ASN A 28 -3.25 12.63 -13.90
C ASN A 28 -3.73 13.11 -15.29
N ASN A 29 -2.85 13.09 -16.28
CA ASN A 29 -3.11 13.36 -17.70
C ASN A 29 -3.55 12.07 -18.41
N ASP A 30 -3.83 12.18 -19.71
CA ASP A 30 -4.36 11.08 -20.53
C ASP A 30 -3.26 10.22 -21.18
N ASP A 31 -1.99 10.56 -20.94
CA ASP A 31 -0.84 10.08 -21.71
C ASP A 31 -0.27 8.74 -21.21
N MET A 32 -0.74 8.23 -20.06
CA MET A 32 -0.27 6.97 -19.49
C MET A 32 -1.30 5.85 -19.65
N ASP A 33 -0.87 4.75 -20.30
CA ASP A 33 -1.64 3.50 -20.37
C ASP A 33 -1.04 2.43 -19.43
N PRO A 34 -1.77 2.00 -18.38
CA PRO A 34 -1.29 0.96 -17.46
C PRO A 34 -0.98 -0.38 -18.14
N ASN A 35 -1.59 -0.69 -19.29
CA ASN A 35 -1.31 -1.94 -20.00
C ASN A 35 0.10 -1.95 -20.60
N ASP A 36 0.62 -0.80 -20.99
CA ASP A 36 1.96 -0.69 -21.55
C ASP A 36 3.03 -0.79 -20.45
N ILE A 37 2.72 -0.35 -19.22
CA ILE A 37 3.53 -0.64 -18.03
C ILE A 37 3.58 -2.15 -17.77
N THR A 38 2.43 -2.82 -17.75
CA THR A 38 2.33 -4.28 -17.58
C THR A 38 3.17 -5.04 -18.61
N LYS A 39 3.07 -4.68 -19.89
CA LYS A 39 3.87 -5.29 -20.97
C LYS A 39 5.37 -5.03 -20.79
N SER A 40 5.75 -3.79 -20.48
CA SER A 40 7.16 -3.37 -20.37
C SER A 40 7.86 -4.04 -19.19
N LEU A 41 7.18 -4.16 -18.05
CA LEU A 41 7.72 -4.81 -16.87
C LEU A 41 7.57 -6.34 -16.92
N ASN A 42 6.62 -6.84 -17.72
CA ASN A 42 6.15 -8.22 -17.72
C ASN A 42 5.74 -8.68 -16.32
N ILE A 43 4.99 -7.82 -15.63
CA ILE A 43 4.49 -8.03 -14.26
C ILE A 43 3.01 -7.70 -14.24
N GLN A 44 2.20 -8.61 -13.71
CA GLN A 44 0.77 -8.36 -13.54
C GLN A 44 0.55 -7.47 -12.30
N PRO A 45 -0.12 -6.32 -12.45
CA PRO A 45 -0.45 -5.47 -11.32
C PRO A 45 -1.44 -6.16 -10.39
N THR A 46 -1.47 -5.75 -9.12
CA THR A 46 -2.59 -6.08 -8.24
C THR A 46 -3.85 -5.33 -8.67
N ASN A 47 -3.70 -4.06 -9.05
CA ASN A 47 -4.78 -3.23 -9.61
C ASN A 47 -4.23 -2.32 -10.70
N SER A 48 -5.04 -2.05 -11.72
CA SER A 48 -4.74 -1.05 -12.73
C SER A 48 -6.03 -0.48 -13.30
N TRP A 49 -6.02 0.80 -13.65
CA TRP A 49 -7.11 1.44 -14.37
C TRP A 49 -6.59 2.61 -15.18
N LYS A 50 -7.23 2.87 -16.30
CA LYS A 50 -6.97 4.06 -17.12
C LYS A 50 -7.88 5.21 -16.71
N LYS A 51 -7.39 6.44 -16.85
CA LYS A 51 -8.22 7.63 -16.70
C LYS A 51 -9.44 7.56 -17.62
N GLY A 52 -10.59 7.95 -17.09
CA GLY A 52 -11.86 7.90 -17.81
C GLY A 52 -12.59 6.56 -17.75
N GLU A 53 -11.94 5.46 -17.31
CA GLU A 53 -12.62 4.17 -17.14
C GLU A 53 -13.76 4.28 -16.12
N GLU A 54 -14.87 3.61 -16.42
CA GLU A 54 -16.04 3.63 -15.56
C GLU A 54 -15.90 2.62 -14.41
N TYR A 55 -16.33 3.02 -13.23
CA TYR A 55 -16.39 2.16 -12.05
C TYR A 55 -17.65 2.43 -11.26
N VAL A 56 -18.11 1.40 -10.54
CA VAL A 56 -19.25 1.50 -9.63
C VAL A 56 -18.76 2.12 -8.33
N GLY A 57 -19.21 3.34 -8.06
CA GLY A 57 -19.02 4.03 -6.79
C GLY A 57 -20.29 3.99 -5.93
N LYS A 58 -20.14 4.36 -4.66
CA LYS A 58 -21.26 4.52 -3.74
C LYS A 58 -21.51 6.01 -3.49
N ALA A 59 -22.78 6.42 -3.46
CA ALA A 59 -23.20 7.77 -3.12
C ALA A 59 -24.40 7.72 -2.15
N PHE A 60 -24.45 8.64 -1.21
CA PHE A 60 -25.61 8.79 -0.34
C PHE A 60 -26.68 9.61 -1.07
N ASP A 61 -27.88 9.04 -1.20
CA ASP A 61 -29.07 9.76 -1.66
C ASP A 61 -29.76 10.40 -0.44
N PRO A 62 -29.69 11.73 -0.27
CA PRO A 62 -30.26 12.39 0.90
C PRO A 62 -31.80 12.36 0.91
N GLN A 63 -32.45 12.21 -0.24
CA GLN A 63 -33.92 12.16 -0.31
C GLN A 63 -34.43 10.80 0.15
N LYS A 64 -33.77 9.72 -0.28
CA LYS A 64 -34.14 8.35 0.08
C LYS A 64 -33.46 7.86 1.37
N ARG A 65 -32.47 8.59 1.88
CA ARG A 65 -31.64 8.21 3.03
C ARG A 65 -31.00 6.82 2.89
N ILE A 66 -30.62 6.45 1.67
CA ILE A 66 -29.97 5.18 1.35
C ILE A 66 -28.67 5.42 0.59
N VAL A 67 -27.77 4.44 0.63
CA VAL A 67 -26.60 4.41 -0.24
C VAL A 67 -27.00 3.76 -1.56
N ILE A 68 -26.78 4.47 -2.66
CA ILE A 68 -27.02 3.98 -4.02
C ILE A 68 -25.71 3.78 -4.76
N GLU A 69 -25.74 2.91 -5.77
CA GLU A 69 -24.65 2.72 -6.70
C GLU A 69 -24.71 3.77 -7.82
N VAL A 70 -23.56 4.35 -8.15
CA VAL A 70 -23.43 5.36 -9.22
C VAL A 70 -22.24 5.01 -10.09
N LEU A 71 -22.39 5.15 -11.41
CA LEU A 71 -21.26 5.07 -12.32
C LEU A 71 -20.44 6.35 -12.23
N ARG A 72 -19.13 6.19 -12.04
CA ARG A 72 -18.15 7.28 -11.99
C ARG A 72 -17.00 6.97 -12.93
N ARG A 73 -16.27 8.01 -13.32
CA ARG A 73 -15.06 7.87 -14.15
C ARG A 73 -13.82 8.06 -13.30
N ARG A 74 -12.78 7.27 -13.57
CA ARG A 74 -11.49 7.39 -12.91
C ARG A 74 -10.83 8.73 -13.27
N PRO A 75 -10.36 9.52 -12.29
CA PRO A 75 -9.78 10.83 -12.55
C PRO A 75 -8.34 10.77 -13.07
N ASN A 76 -7.68 9.61 -12.95
CA ASN A 76 -6.29 9.38 -13.29
C ASN A 76 -6.07 7.94 -13.80
N SER A 77 -4.93 7.71 -14.44
CA SER A 77 -4.44 6.38 -14.79
C SER A 77 -3.50 5.89 -13.70
N VAL A 78 -3.62 4.62 -13.29
CA VAL A 78 -2.81 4.05 -12.21
C VAL A 78 -2.47 2.58 -12.50
N TRP A 79 -1.25 2.19 -12.12
CA TRP A 79 -0.74 0.83 -12.07
C TRP A 79 -0.18 0.56 -10.67
N VAL A 80 -0.66 -0.50 -9.99
CA VAL A 80 -0.35 -0.78 -8.58
C VAL A 80 0.14 -2.21 -8.38
N ILE A 81 1.22 -2.37 -7.61
CA ILE A 81 1.57 -3.63 -6.95
C ILE A 81 1.34 -3.47 -5.46
N ASN A 82 0.49 -4.33 -4.92
CA ASN A 82 0.17 -4.38 -3.50
C ASN A 82 0.58 -5.73 -2.91
N THR A 83 1.32 -5.67 -1.82
CA THR A 83 1.90 -6.83 -1.13
C THR A 83 0.99 -7.48 -0.09
N ALA A 84 -0.09 -6.83 0.36
CA ALA A 84 -0.93 -7.28 1.47
C ALA A 84 -1.55 -8.67 1.24
N THR A 85 -1.87 -9.01 -0.01
CA THR A 85 -2.41 -10.34 -0.38
C THR A 85 -1.33 -11.36 -0.75
N LYS A 86 -0.07 -10.94 -0.85
CA LYS A 86 1.07 -11.76 -1.32
C LYS A 86 1.99 -12.17 -0.18
N ILE A 87 2.14 -11.31 0.82
CA ILE A 87 3.05 -11.49 1.96
C ILE A 87 2.21 -11.57 3.22
N ARG A 88 2.36 -12.68 3.97
CA ARG A 88 1.65 -12.92 5.23
C ARG A 88 2.37 -12.34 6.45
N SER A 89 3.61 -11.90 6.27
CA SER A 89 4.42 -11.36 7.36
C SER A 89 3.80 -10.08 7.91
N LYS A 90 4.07 -9.81 9.18
CA LYS A 90 3.74 -8.55 9.85
C LYS A 90 4.98 -7.66 10.01
N LYS A 91 5.96 -7.81 9.13
CA LYS A 91 7.16 -6.97 9.08
C LYS A 91 7.21 -6.18 7.79
N VAL A 92 7.43 -4.87 7.87
CA VAL A 92 7.55 -4.02 6.66
C VAL A 92 8.72 -4.48 5.78
N SER A 93 9.82 -4.91 6.40
CA SER A 93 11.02 -5.38 5.70
C SER A 93 10.75 -6.58 4.77
N ASP A 94 9.84 -7.48 5.12
CA ASP A 94 9.49 -8.63 4.26
C ASP A 94 8.72 -8.21 3.01
N HIS A 95 7.82 -7.22 3.17
CA HIS A 95 7.04 -6.66 2.06
C HIS A 95 7.95 -5.87 1.11
N LEU A 96 8.86 -5.05 1.65
CA LEU A 96 9.85 -4.33 0.86
C LEU A 96 10.82 -5.28 0.14
N SER A 97 11.28 -6.32 0.81
CA SER A 97 12.15 -7.35 0.21
C SER A 97 11.47 -8.10 -0.94
N TYR A 98 10.15 -8.26 -0.87
CA TYR A 98 9.39 -8.81 -2.00
C TYR A 98 9.39 -7.86 -3.20
N LEU A 99 9.07 -6.57 -2.98
CA LEU A 99 9.08 -5.57 -4.04
C LEU A 99 10.47 -5.39 -4.66
N ASP A 100 11.52 -5.30 -3.85
CA ASP A 100 12.91 -5.19 -4.30
C ASP A 100 13.28 -6.35 -5.22
N ARG A 101 13.04 -7.60 -4.80
CA ARG A 101 13.33 -8.78 -5.64
C ARG A 101 12.54 -8.80 -6.95
N LEU A 102 11.29 -8.34 -6.92
CA LEU A 102 10.41 -8.33 -8.09
C LEU A 102 10.80 -7.23 -9.09
N LEU A 103 11.15 -6.04 -8.61
CA LEU A 103 11.20 -4.82 -9.41
C LEU A 103 12.61 -4.32 -9.70
N THR A 104 13.59 -4.56 -8.82
CA THR A 104 14.98 -4.14 -9.03
C THR A 104 15.60 -4.71 -10.31
N PRO A 105 15.32 -5.96 -10.74
CA PRO A 105 15.76 -6.45 -12.05
C PRO A 105 15.19 -5.67 -13.24
N LYS A 106 14.13 -4.87 -13.03
CA LYS A 106 13.46 -4.03 -14.03
C LYS A 106 13.76 -2.53 -13.84
N LEU A 107 14.68 -2.18 -12.95
CA LEU A 107 14.98 -0.79 -12.59
C LEU A 107 15.23 0.15 -13.79
N PRO A 108 16.00 -0.23 -14.83
CA PRO A 108 16.19 0.66 -15.99
C PRO A 108 14.89 0.99 -16.74
N ILE A 109 13.94 0.05 -16.77
CA ILE A 109 12.63 0.25 -17.40
C ILE A 109 11.77 1.14 -16.50
N ILE A 110 11.74 0.85 -15.20
CA ILE A 110 11.01 1.64 -14.21
C ILE A 110 11.47 3.09 -14.24
N LYS A 111 12.78 3.35 -14.22
CA LYS A 111 13.33 4.72 -14.28
C LYS A 111 12.83 5.47 -15.51
N ARG A 112 12.77 4.83 -16.69
CA ARG A 112 12.21 5.45 -17.91
C ARG A 112 10.71 5.71 -17.82
N ILE A 113 9.95 4.81 -17.20
CA ILE A 113 8.50 4.96 -17.03
C ILE A 113 8.19 6.13 -16.10
N ILE A 114 8.95 6.28 -15.01
CA ILE A 114 8.69 7.29 -13.99
C ILE A 114 9.36 8.63 -14.29
N ASP A 115 10.36 8.71 -15.16
CA ASP A 115 11.11 9.94 -15.46
C ASP A 115 10.23 11.16 -15.81
N PRO A 116 9.18 11.05 -16.66
CA PRO A 116 8.35 12.19 -17.03
C PRO A 116 7.79 12.95 -15.82
N GLU A 117 7.78 14.28 -15.86
CA GLU A 117 7.41 15.13 -14.71
C GLU A 117 5.97 14.93 -14.24
N ASP A 118 5.07 14.58 -15.14
CA ASP A 118 3.65 14.40 -14.89
C ASP A 118 3.28 12.98 -14.39
N VAL A 119 4.25 12.07 -14.37
CA VAL A 119 4.12 10.75 -13.76
C VAL A 119 4.49 10.83 -12.29
N PHE A 120 3.59 10.40 -11.42
CA PHE A 120 3.91 10.15 -10.02
C PHE A 120 4.25 8.67 -9.81
N ALA A 121 5.22 8.42 -8.94
CA ALA A 121 5.60 7.08 -8.52
C ALA A 121 5.82 7.08 -7.02
N THR A 122 4.95 6.40 -6.28
CA THR A 122 4.93 6.45 -4.82
C THR A 122 5.05 5.05 -4.26
N LEU A 123 6.00 4.84 -3.36
CA LEU A 123 6.05 3.67 -2.49
C LEU A 123 5.31 4.02 -1.20
N SER A 124 4.11 3.47 -1.02
CA SER A 124 3.29 3.68 0.17
C SER A 124 3.51 2.54 1.16
N ILE A 125 3.81 2.87 2.41
CA ILE A 125 3.92 1.96 3.54
C ILE A 125 2.82 2.33 4.53
N THR A 126 1.77 1.51 4.57
CA THR A 126 0.64 1.64 5.48
C THR A 126 0.73 0.55 6.55
N LYS A 127 0.66 0.98 7.80
CA LYS A 127 0.69 0.09 8.96
C LYS A 127 -0.48 0.38 9.87
N THR A 128 -1.23 -0.67 10.20
CA THR A 128 -2.23 -0.63 11.27
C THR A 128 -1.64 -1.34 12.47
N ALA A 129 -1.41 -0.62 13.57
CA ALA A 129 -0.78 -1.13 14.78
C ALA A 129 -1.73 -1.06 15.97
N PHE A 130 -1.46 -1.90 16.97
CA PHE A 130 -2.01 -1.71 18.30
C PHE A 130 -1.42 -0.43 18.92
N PRO A 131 -2.08 0.15 19.95
CA PRO A 131 -1.57 1.32 20.65
C PRO A 131 -0.09 1.14 21.01
N TYR A 132 0.71 2.19 20.82
CA TYR A 132 2.15 2.25 21.11
C TYR A 132 3.09 1.51 20.12
N GLY A 133 2.60 0.99 18.99
CA GLY A 133 3.37 0.19 18.02
C GLY A 133 3.80 0.89 16.71
N ALA A 134 4.19 2.18 16.75
CA ALA A 134 4.42 2.99 15.53
C ALA A 134 5.85 2.98 14.96
N HIS A 135 6.68 1.97 15.26
CA HIS A 135 8.03 1.85 14.69
C HIS A 135 8.06 0.93 13.47
N TYR A 136 9.06 1.12 12.60
CA TYR A 136 9.35 0.25 11.46
C TYR A 136 10.72 -0.37 11.64
N ASP A 137 10.82 -1.69 11.48
CA ASP A 137 12.09 -2.41 11.53
C ASP A 137 12.55 -2.76 10.11
N VAL A 138 13.28 -1.83 9.49
CA VAL A 138 13.72 -1.94 8.09
C VAL A 138 15.20 -1.60 7.97
N ASP A 139 15.95 -2.51 7.33
CA ASP A 139 17.34 -2.26 6.95
C ASP A 139 17.47 -1.06 5.99
N SER A 140 18.39 -0.15 6.30
CA SER A 140 18.55 1.09 5.54
C SER A 140 18.99 0.84 4.10
N ARG A 141 19.75 -0.22 3.82
CA ARG A 141 20.17 -0.55 2.45
C ARG A 141 19.00 -1.07 1.63
N LEU A 142 18.12 -1.86 2.24
CA LEU A 142 16.86 -2.26 1.60
C LEU A 142 16.00 -1.04 1.27
N MET A 143 15.82 -0.12 2.23
CA MET A 143 15.05 1.10 2.00
C MET A 143 15.63 1.93 0.85
N LEU A 144 16.96 2.14 0.83
CA LEU A 144 17.64 2.88 -0.23
C LEU A 144 17.44 2.27 -1.62
N ARG A 145 17.45 0.93 -1.75
CA ARG A 145 17.13 0.28 -3.03
C ARG A 145 15.67 0.50 -3.44
N CYS A 146 14.75 0.43 -2.49
CA CYS A 146 13.34 0.71 -2.74
C CYS A 146 13.09 2.18 -3.12
N CYS A 147 13.88 3.14 -2.61
CA CYS A 147 13.82 4.53 -3.04
C CYS A 147 14.08 4.69 -4.55
N GLU A 148 14.92 3.85 -5.15
CA GLU A 148 15.21 3.95 -6.59
C GLU A 148 14.03 3.57 -7.49
N LEU A 149 13.01 2.91 -6.93
CA LEU A 149 11.82 2.43 -7.64
C LEU A 149 10.71 3.49 -7.73
N CYS A 150 10.85 4.61 -7.03
CA CYS A 150 9.79 5.62 -6.88
C CYS A 150 10.38 7.04 -6.83
N LYS A 151 9.50 8.04 -6.90
CA LYS A 151 9.83 9.46 -6.68
C LYS A 151 9.61 9.88 -5.23
N GLU A 152 8.69 9.20 -4.55
CA GLU A 152 8.27 9.52 -3.20
C GLU A 152 8.04 8.25 -2.38
N ILE A 153 8.37 8.32 -1.08
CA ILE A 153 7.95 7.31 -0.10
C ILE A 153 6.95 7.96 0.85
N ALA A 154 5.78 7.36 0.98
CA ALA A 154 4.72 7.81 1.87
C ALA A 154 4.53 6.81 3.01
N PHE A 155 4.42 7.33 4.23
CA PHE A 155 4.14 6.54 5.43
C PHE A 155 2.78 6.89 5.99
N ALA A 156 1.98 5.87 6.30
CA ALA A 156 0.72 6.02 6.99
C ALA A 156 0.67 5.05 8.18
N ASN A 157 0.30 5.57 9.35
CA ASN A 157 0.11 4.79 10.56
C ASN A 157 -1.31 5.00 11.08
N TYR A 158 -2.01 3.89 11.31
CA TYR A 158 -3.33 3.88 11.91
C TYR A 158 -3.27 3.10 13.22
N GLU A 159 -3.85 3.69 14.27
CA GLU A 159 -4.07 2.98 15.53
C GLU A 159 -5.40 2.24 15.44
N SER A 160 -5.40 0.93 15.70
CA SER A 160 -6.65 0.21 15.90
C SER A 160 -7.15 0.44 17.31
N LEU A 161 -8.30 1.12 17.44
CA LEU A 161 -9.09 1.07 18.66
C LEU A 161 -9.66 -0.36 18.75
N GLU A 162 -9.23 -1.14 19.75
CA GLU A 162 -9.93 -2.38 20.05
C GLU A 162 -11.34 -2.04 20.56
N ASP A 163 -12.36 -2.59 19.91
CA ASP A 163 -13.72 -2.63 20.48
C ASP A 163 -13.68 -3.59 21.67
N ASN A 164 -13.70 -3.05 22.90
CA ASN A 164 -13.86 -3.80 24.14
C ASN A 164 -15.28 -4.41 24.30
N SER A 165 -15.97 -4.77 23.21
CA SER A 165 -17.38 -5.18 23.23
C SER A 165 -17.60 -6.67 23.47
N SER A 166 -16.64 -7.40 24.03
CA SER A 166 -16.79 -8.84 24.27
C SER A 166 -16.23 -9.31 25.61
N GLU A 167 -16.56 -8.64 26.72
CA GLU A 167 -16.37 -9.18 28.08
C GLU A 167 -17.54 -8.88 29.05
N GLU A 168 -18.77 -8.67 28.56
CA GLU A 168 -19.97 -8.68 29.43
C GLU A 168 -20.93 -9.79 29.01
N SER A 169 -20.56 -11.05 29.26
CA SER A 169 -21.48 -12.20 29.25
C SER A 169 -20.86 -13.40 29.98
N GLN A 170 -20.71 -13.32 31.31
CA GLN A 170 -20.73 -14.48 32.21
C GLN A 170 -21.44 -14.12 33.52
#